data_AF-A0A382LKX8-F1
#
_entry.id   AF-A0A382LKX8-F1
#
_cell.length_a   1.000
_cell.length_b   1.000
_cell.length_c   1.000
_cell.angle_alpha   90.00
_cell.angle_beta   90.00
_cell.angle_gamma   90.00
#
_symmetry.space_group_name_H-M   'P 1'
#
loop_
_entity.id
_entity.type
_entity.pdbx_description
1 polymer ?
#
loop_
_entity_poly.entity_id
_entity_poly.type
_entity_poly.pdbx_seq_one_letter_code
_entity_poly.pdbx_strand_id
1 'polypeptide(L)' 'MQSFIPPTRTLMGPGPSDVHPRILNAMARSTIGHLDPAFVGMMDEVKEMLKYAFKTENA' A
#
# COMPACT_ATOMS: atom_id res chain seq x y z
N MET A 1 10.88 1.52 27.78
CA MET A 1 10.83 2.34 26.55
C MET A 1 9.38 2.68 26.29
N GLN A 2 9.02 3.95 26.12
CA GLN A 2 7.66 4.36 25.80
C GLN A 2 7.49 4.43 24.28
N SER A 3 6.46 3.79 23.74
CA SER A 3 6.16 3.86 22.31
C SER A 3 5.73 5.27 21.94
N PHE A 4 6.22 5.76 20.80
CA PHE A 4 5.77 7.03 20.24
C PHE A 4 4.36 6.89 19.67
N ILE A 5 3.44 7.75 20.12
CA ILE A 5 2.08 7.85 19.59
C ILE A 5 1.96 9.21 18.92
N PRO A 6 1.97 9.29 17.58
CA PRO A 6 1.87 10.57 16.90
C PRO A 6 0.49 11.18 17.13
N PRO A 7 0.39 12.51 17.22
CA PRO A 7 -0.90 13.16 17.38
C PRO A 7 -1.67 13.12 16.04
N THR A 8 -2.99 12.96 16.10
CA THR A 8 -3.84 12.97 14.90
C THR A 8 -3.83 14.35 14.24
N ARG A 9 -3.65 14.37 12.92
CA ARG A 9 -3.65 15.57 12.08
C ARG A 9 -4.50 15.29 10.85
N THR A 10 -5.09 16.34 10.30
CA THR A 10 -5.69 16.30 8.97
C THR A 10 -4.74 17.00 8.01
N LEU A 11 -4.24 16.28 7.02
CA LEU A 11 -3.22 16.78 6.10
C LEU A 11 -3.87 17.37 4.84
N MET A 12 -3.92 18.70 4.77
CA MET A 12 -4.51 19.46 3.65
C MET A 12 -3.46 20.17 2.77
N GLY A 13 -2.18 19.82 2.92
CA GLY A 13 -1.10 20.34 2.08
C GLY A 13 -1.00 19.59 0.73
N PRO A 14 -0.04 19.98 -0.13
CA PRO A 14 0.16 19.32 -1.44
C PRO A 14 0.71 17.88 -1.33
N GLY A 15 1.16 17.47 -0.15
CA GLY A 15 1.68 16.15 0.15
C GLY A 15 2.69 16.18 1.30
N PRO A 16 2.81 15.10 2.11
CA PRO A 16 2.04 13.86 2.05
C PRO A 16 0.57 14.04 2.48
N SER A 17 -0.30 13.12 2.05
CA SER A 17 -1.73 13.10 2.38
C SER A 17 -2.04 12.07 3.46
N ASP A 18 -3.22 12.18 4.09
CA ASP A 18 -3.71 11.18 5.03
C ASP A 18 -3.83 9.80 4.37
N VAL A 19 -3.30 8.77 5.04
CA VAL A 19 -3.35 7.39 4.54
C VAL A 19 -4.66 6.74 4.98
N HIS A 20 -5.40 6.19 4.01
CA HIS A 20 -6.66 5.51 4.31
C HIS A 20 -6.44 4.32 5.29
N PRO A 21 -7.28 4.13 6.35
CA PRO A 21 -7.08 3.10 7.38
C PRO A 21 -6.86 1.67 6.85
N ARG A 22 -7.53 1.31 5.74
CA ARG A 22 -7.34 0.04 5.03
C ARG A 22 -5.87 -0.23 4.63
N ILE A 23 -5.12 0.81 4.23
CA ILE A 23 -3.71 0.68 3.84
C ILE A 23 -2.81 0.52 5.07
N LEU A 24 -3.06 1.29 6.13
CA LEU A 24 -2.33 1.14 7.40
C LEU A 24 -2.49 -0.28 7.97
N ASN A 25 -3.71 -0.80 7.95
CA ASN A 25 -4.01 -2.18 8.36
C ASN A 25 -3.33 -3.24 7.47
N ALA A 26 -3.15 -2.97 6.17
CA ALA A 26 -2.44 -3.86 5.27
C ALA A 26 -0.93 -3.88 5.55
N MET A 27 -0.32 -2.73 5.85
CA MET A 27 1.12 -2.63 6.19
C MET A 27 1.49 -3.33 7.49
N ALA A 28 0.54 -3.52 8.40
CA ALA A 28 0.76 -4.23 9.66
C ALA A 28 0.75 -5.77 9.53
N ARG A 29 0.47 -6.31 8.34
CA ARG A 29 0.42 -7.76 8.10
C ARG A 29 1.82 -8.35 8.04
N SER A 30 1.95 -9.63 8.42
CA SER A 30 3.22 -10.35 8.33
C SER A 30 3.76 -10.42 6.91
N THR A 31 5.07 -10.33 6.78
CA THR A 31 5.78 -10.47 5.51
C THR A 31 5.82 -11.92 5.05
N ILE A 32 5.84 -12.13 3.73
CA ILE A 32 6.03 -13.42 3.08
C ILE A 32 7.26 -13.38 2.16
N GLY A 33 7.75 -14.55 1.72
CA GLY A 33 8.91 -14.64 0.84
C GLY A 33 8.64 -14.03 -0.54
N HIS A 34 9.67 -13.45 -1.16
CA HIS A 34 9.55 -12.79 -2.47
C HIS A 34 9.27 -13.75 -3.65
N LEU A 35 9.47 -15.06 -3.45
CA LEU A 35 9.11 -16.13 -4.40
C LEU A 35 7.90 -16.96 -3.92
N ASP A 36 7.24 -16.53 -2.84
CA ASP A 36 6.02 -17.19 -2.37
C ASP A 36 4.92 -17.08 -3.44
N PRO A 37 4.22 -18.17 -3.81
CA PRO A 37 3.15 -18.12 -4.80
C PRO A 37 2.08 -17.05 -4.50
N ALA A 38 1.77 -16.79 -3.23
CA ALA A 38 0.82 -15.75 -2.85
C ALA A 38 1.36 -14.34 -3.13
N PHE A 39 2.67 -14.13 -2.98
CA PHE A 39 3.32 -12.87 -3.34
C PHE A 39 3.28 -12.65 -4.85
N VAL A 40 3.61 -13.69 -5.64
CA VAL A 40 3.59 -13.61 -7.10
C VAL A 40 2.18 -13.30 -7.62
N GLY A 41 1.16 -13.97 -7.10
CA GLY A 41 -0.24 -13.69 -7.46
C GLY A 41 -0.67 -12.25 -7.14
N MET A 42 -0.30 -11.74 -5.96
CA MET A 42 -0.52 -10.33 -5.61
C MET A 42 0.17 -9.36 -6.59
N MET A 43 1.40 -9.67 -7.01
CA MET A 43 2.14 -8.85 -7.98
C MET A 43 1.46 -8.83 -9.36
N ASP A 44 0.85 -9.94 -9.78
CA ASP A 44 0.04 -9.98 -11.01
C ASP A 44 -1.20 -9.08 -10.90
N GLU A 45 -1.92 -9.13 -9.78
CA GLU A 45 -3.05 -8.22 -9.52
C GLU A 45 -2.61 -6.74 -9.50
N VAL A 46 -1.45 -6.44 -8.90
CA VAL A 46 -0.91 -5.07 -8.87
C VAL A 46 -0.61 -4.55 -10.27
N LYS A 47 -0.05 -5.37 -11.16
CA LYS A 47 0.18 -4.97 -12.57
C LYS A 47 -1.13 -4.55 -13.24
N GLU A 48 -2.19 -5.33 -13.09
CA GLU A 48 -3.50 -5.00 -13.68
C GLU A 48 -4.13 -3.74 -13.08
N MET A 49 -3.99 -3.54 -11.76
CA MET A 49 -4.42 -2.29 -11.12
C MET A 49 -3.64 -1.07 -11.62
N LEU A 50 -2.33 -1.21 -11.87
CA LEU A 50 -1.51 -0.15 -12.45
C LEU A 50 -1.92 0.16 -13.89
N LYS A 51 -2.19 -0.87 -14.72
CA LYS A 51 -2.74 -0.68 -16.07
C LYS A 51 -4.04 0.11 -16.03
N TYR A 52 -4.94 -0.23 -15.11
CA TYR A 52 -6.18 0.52 -14.90
C TYR A 52 -5.94 1.97 -14.46
N ALA A 53 -5.01 2.21 -13.54
CA ALA A 53 -4.71 3.54 -13.02
C ALA A 53 -4.08 4.45 -14.09
N PHE A 54 -3.12 3.91 -14.84
CA PHE A 54 -2.40 4.62 -15.91
C PHE A 54 -3.11 4.63 -17.26
N LYS A 55 -4.21 3.89 -17.40
CA LYS A 55 -4.98 3.79 -18.66
C LYS A 55 -4.11 3.27 -19.82
N THR A 56 -3.42 2.15 -19.59
CA THR A 56 -2.55 1.51 -20.58
C THR A 56 -2.84 0.02 -20.71
N GLU A 57 -2.51 -0.54 -21.87
CA GLU A 57 -2.63 -1.97 -22.19
C GLU A 57 -1.26 -2.65 -22.35
N ASN A 58 -0.18 -1.99 -21.90
CA ASN A 58 1.18 -2.55 -21.98
C ASN A 58 1.21 -3.96 -21.36
N ALA A 59 1.87 -4.88 -22.07
CA ALA A 59 1.99 -6.28 -21.67
C ALA A 59 2.78 -6.42 -20.35
#